data_AF-A0A7J2HL75-F1
#
_entry.id   AF-A0A7J2HL75-F1
#
_cell.length_a   1.000
_cell.length_b   1.000
_cell.length_c   1.000
_cell.angle_alpha   90.00
_cell.angle_beta   90.00
_cell.angle_gamma   90.00
#
_symmetry.space_group_name_H-M   'P 1'
#
loop_
_entity.id
_entity.type
_entity.pdbx_description
1 polymer ?
#
loop_
_entity_poly.entity_id
_entity_poly.type
_entity_poly.pdbx_seq_one_letter_code
_entity_poly.pdbx_strand_id
1 'polypeptide(L)' 'ERRIARIEWCGSVECAEKLKEKAGGEIRGERYDIAERPKNSCIVCGREAKKVVYIARAY' A
#
# COMPACT_ATOMS: atom_id res chain seq x y z
N GLU A 1 16.86 -2.55 -10.54
CA GLU A 1 16.10 -1.28 -10.37
C GLU A 1 15.19 -1.38 -9.14
N ARG A 2 15.30 -0.48 -8.16
CA ARG A 2 14.39 -0.47 -7.00
C ARG A 2 13.04 0.11 -7.44
N ARG A 3 12.05 -0.75 -7.72
CA ARG A 3 10.69 -0.32 -8.07
C ARG A 3 9.87 -0.17 -6.79
N ILE A 4 9.60 1.09 -6.43
CA ILE A 4 8.67 1.45 -5.37
C ILE A 4 7.30 1.67 -6.03
N ALA A 5 6.26 0.99 -5.58
CA ALA A 5 4.89 1.20 -6.03
C ALA A 5 4.12 1.99 -4.96
N ARG A 6 3.46 3.06 -5.39
CA ARG A 6 2.52 3.82 -4.57
C ARG A 6 1.15 3.16 -4.66
N ILE A 7 0.58 2.75 -3.53
CA ILE A 7 -0.73 2.10 -3.51
C ILE A 7 -1.63 2.71 -2.45
N GLU A 8 -2.93 2.63 -2.69
CA GLU A 8 -3.96 3.10 -1.79
C GLU A 8 -4.41 1.92 -0.92
N TRP A 9 -4.44 2.13 0.40
CA TRP A 9 -4.66 1.09 1.39
C TRP A 9 -5.77 1.48 2.37
N CYS A 10 -6.62 0.52 2.70
CA CYS A 10 -7.74 0.70 3.63
C CYS A 10 -7.33 0.73 5.11
N GLY A 11 -6.06 0.42 5.43
CA GLY A 11 -5.58 0.32 6.82
C GLY A 11 -5.84 -1.02 7.50
N SER A 12 -6.33 -2.04 6.78
CA SER A 12 -6.53 -3.38 7.34
C SER A 12 -5.25 -4.23 7.25
N VAL A 13 -4.86 -4.83 8.37
CA VAL A 13 -3.70 -5.73 8.48
C VAL A 13 -3.80 -6.89 7.50
N GLU A 14 -4.98 -7.49 7.35
CA GLU A 14 -5.21 -8.58 6.38
C GLU A 14 -4.84 -8.17 4.95
N CYS A 15 -5.07 -6.91 4.58
CA CYS A 15 -4.73 -6.42 3.26
C CYS A 15 -3.21 -6.26 3.10
N ALA A 16 -2.50 -5.87 4.17
CA ALA A 16 -1.05 -5.81 4.15
C ALA A 16 -0.42 -7.20 4.01
N GLU A 17 -0.94 -8.20 4.73
CA GLU A 17 -0.47 -9.58 4.63
C GLU A 17 -0.72 -10.17 3.24
N LYS A 18 -1.94 -10.05 2.71
CA LYS A 18 -2.26 -10.49 1.35
C LYS A 18 -1.36 -9.85 0.30
N LEU A 19 -0.99 -8.58 0.49
CA LEU A 19 -0.16 -7.86 -0.44
C LEU A 19 1.31 -8.27 -0.33
N LYS A 20 1.80 -8.57 0.88
CA LYS A 20 3.12 -9.18 1.09
C LYS A 20 3.20 -10.57 0.47
N GLU A 21 2.18 -11.42 0.65
CA GLU A 21 2.15 -12.77 0.08
C GLU A 21 2.00 -12.77 -1.45
N LYS A 22 1.05 -11.98 -1.99
CA LYS A 22 0.80 -11.96 -3.45
C LYS A 22 1.83 -11.16 -4.22
N ALA A 23 2.17 -9.98 -3.72
CA ALA A 23 3.05 -9.07 -4.44
C ALA A 23 4.52 -9.27 -4.06
N GLY A 24 4.86 -9.95 -2.95
CA GLY A 24 6.25 -10.02 -2.47
C GLY A 24 6.83 -8.63 -2.18
N GLY A 25 5.96 -7.62 -2.03
CA GLY A 25 6.31 -6.24 -1.75
C GLY A 25 6.17 -5.98 -0.27
N GLU A 26 7.24 -5.47 0.35
CA GLU A 26 7.16 -5.00 1.73
C GLU A 26 6.67 -3.56 1.77
N ILE A 27 5.74 -3.28 2.70
CA ILE A 27 5.27 -1.92 2.97
C ILE A 27 6.41 -1.16 3.65
N ARG A 28 6.94 -0.15 2.98
CA ARG A 28 7.98 0.73 3.52
C ARG A 28 7.41 1.80 4.44
N GLY A 29 6.12 2.10 4.31
CA GLY A 29 5.40 3.07 5.12
C GLY A 29 4.51 3.99 4.30
N GLU A 30 3.76 4.83 5.00
CA GLU A 30 3.05 5.98 4.43
C GLU A 30 3.93 7.23 4.53
N ARG A 31 3.80 8.17 3.59
CA ARG A 31 4.43 9.48 3.75
C ARG A 31 3.60 10.29 4.74
N TYR A 32 4.12 10.50 5.95
CA TYR A 32 3.47 11.33 6.97
C TYR A 32 3.52 12.82 6.63
N ASP A 33 4.52 13.24 5.86
CA ASP A 33 4.76 14.63 5.47
C ASP A 33 3.74 15.18 4.45
N ILE A 34 3.07 14.28 3.73
CA ILE A 34 2.08 14.64 2.72
C ILE A 34 0.77 14.01 3.18
N ALA A 35 -0.25 14.84 3.41
CA ALA A 35 -1.61 14.36 3.61
C ALA A 35 -2.14 13.78 2.29
N GLU A 36 -1.64 12.61 1.91
CA GLU A 36 -2.05 11.91 0.70
C GLU A 36 -3.48 11.42 0.91
N ARG A 37 -4.43 12.18 0.37
CA ARG A 37 -5.82 11.75 0.33
C ARG A 37 -5.95 10.63 -0.69
N PRO A 38 -6.31 9.41 -0.27
CA PRO A 38 -6.67 8.37 -1.22
C PRO A 38 -7.84 8.88 -2.07
N LYS A 39 -7.72 8.69 -3.39
CA LYS A 39 -8.76 9.01 -4.36
C LYS A 39 -9.51 7.77 -4.83
N ASN A 40 -8.87 6.61 -4.76
CA ASN A 40 -9.43 5.33 -5.15
C ASN A 40 -9.58 4.39 -3.96
N SER A 41 -10.23 3.27 -4.24
CA SER A 41 -10.33 2.14 -3.36
C SER A 41 -8.99 1.44 -3.12
N CYS A 42 -8.92 0.73 -1.99
CA CYS A 42 -7.84 -0.15 -1.62
C CYS A 42 -7.58 -1.20 -2.70
N ILE A 43 -6.34 -1.29 -3.18
CA ILE A 43 -5.95 -2.20 -4.26
C ILE A 43 -6.15 -3.69 -3.91
N VAL A 44 -6.25 -4.02 -2.61
CA VAL A 44 -6.37 -5.41 -2.15
C VAL A 44 -7.82 -5.86 -2.03
N CYS A 45 -8.70 -5.01 -1.51
CA CYS A 45 -10.07 -5.38 -1.16
C CYS A 45 -11.15 -4.52 -1.82
N GLY A 46 -10.79 -3.48 -2.56
CA GLY A 46 -11.74 -2.59 -3.23
C GLY A 46 -12.54 -1.67 -2.29
N ARG A 47 -12.32 -1.72 -0.97
CA ARG A 47 -12.94 -0.80 0.00
C ARG A 47 -12.31 0.59 -0.06
N GLU A 48 -12.99 1.59 0.50
CA GLU A 48 -12.44 2.96 0.62
C GLU A 48 -11.03 2.93 1.24
N ALA A 49 -10.04 3.46 0.52
CA ALA A 49 -8.72 3.61 1.08
C ALA A 49 -8.72 4.77 2.07
N LYS A 50 -7.95 4.62 3.16
CA LYS A 50 -7.79 5.63 4.19
C LYS A 50 -6.42 6.29 4.15
N LYS A 51 -5.46 5.61 3.54
CA LYS A 51 -4.04 5.95 3.56
C LYS A 51 -3.38 5.58 2.24
N VAL A 52 -2.31 6.27 1.87
CA VAL A 52 -1.46 5.88 0.75
C VAL A 52 -0.15 5.33 1.32
N VAL A 53 0.19 4.10 0.95
CA VAL A 53 1.40 3.41 1.38
C VAL A 53 2.30 3.12 0.19
N TYR A 54 3.60 3.05 0.46
CA TYR A 54 4.59 2.71 -0.54
C TYR A 54 5.09 1.30 -0.30
N ILE A 55 5.08 0.49 -1.35
CA ILE A 55 5.58 -0.89 -1.32
C ILE A 55 6.82 -0.98 -2.20
N ALA A 56 7.77 -1.82 -1.80
CA ALA A 56 8.94 -2.12 -2.62
C ALA A 56 9.17 -3.62 -2.65
N ARG A 57 9.48 -4.17 -3.83
CA ARG A 57 10.01 -5.53 -3.96
C ARG A 57 11.51 -5.49 -3.63
N ALA A 58 11.95 -6.38 -2.77
CA ALA A 58 13.34 -6.45 -2.31
C ALA A 58 14.23 -7.39 -3.15
N TYR A 59 13.69 -8.05 -4.18
CA TYR A 59 14.39 -9.07 -4.98
C TYR A 59 14.28 -8.79 -6.48
#